data_AF-A0A840HCM3-F1
#
_entry.id   AF-A0A840HCM3-F1
#
_cell.length_a   1.000
_cell.length_b   1.000
_cell.length_c   1.000
_cell.angle_alpha   90.00
_cell.angle_beta   90.00
_cell.angle_gamma   90.00
#
_symmetry.space_group_name_H-M   'P 1'
#
loop_
_entity.id
_entity.type
_entity.pdbx_description
1 polymer ?
#
loop_
_entity_poly.entity_id
_entity_poly.type
_entity_poly.pdbx_seq_one_letter_code
_entity_poly.pdbx_strand_id
1 'polypeptide(L)'
;MLRRGALLLAVGVMLVGCVSDQVGTDFASVSRKVGPPRAGHSRVVLLQDKRNGLSMAICACEVKLDGAALGKIVAGKYAYADRPAGRHELLVTELMFPGDTKREIVMEAGRTHFYLIKSSPRHDAATGGAVLGGLVGLAAVSIATAGEANPGPAELIALDEATARTKLAELQAVE
;
A
#
# COMPACT_ATOMS: atom_id res chain seq x y z
N MET A 1 15.51 59.42 -20.15
CA MET A 1 16.24 58.16 -20.39
C MET A 1 16.44 57.54 -19.02
N LEU A 2 15.87 56.42 -18.57
CA LEU A 2 15.47 55.14 -19.13
C LEU A 2 14.17 54.70 -18.41
N ARG A 3 13.05 54.69 -19.13
CA ARG A 3 11.77 54.10 -18.70
C ARG A 3 11.47 53.03 -19.75
N ARG A 4 11.76 51.76 -19.47
CA ARG A 4 11.28 50.54 -20.17
C ARG A 4 12.13 49.33 -19.76
N GLY A 5 11.47 48.25 -19.37
CA GLY A 5 11.99 46.90 -19.60
C GLY A 5 12.36 46.11 -18.35
N ALA A 6 11.36 45.51 -17.69
CA ALA A 6 11.44 44.14 -17.18
C ALA A 6 10.05 43.69 -16.72
N LEU A 7 9.14 43.54 -17.69
CA LEU A 7 8.05 42.58 -17.59
C LEU A 7 8.66 41.23 -17.99
N LEU A 8 8.38 40.17 -17.20
CA LEU A 8 8.54 38.72 -17.46
C LEU A 8 9.39 38.01 -16.40
N LEU A 9 8.72 37.20 -15.58
CA LEU A 9 9.07 35.81 -15.23
C LEU A 9 8.00 35.34 -14.23
N ALA A 10 6.90 34.79 -14.76
CA ALA A 10 6.72 33.36 -14.98
C ALA A 10 6.03 32.73 -13.78
N VAL A 11 4.75 32.40 -14.03
CA VAL A 11 3.91 31.50 -13.27
C VAL A 11 4.69 30.23 -12.96
N GLY A 12 4.97 30.02 -11.66
CA GLY A 12 5.38 28.75 -11.10
C GLY A 12 4.40 28.40 -10.01
N VAL A 13 3.20 27.96 -10.39
CA VAL A 13 2.27 27.29 -9.47
C VAL A 13 2.97 26.01 -9.03
N MET A 14 3.72 26.08 -7.95
CA MET A 14 4.08 24.93 -7.14
C MET A 14 2.78 24.45 -6.50
N LEU A 15 2.03 23.60 -7.22
CA LEU A 15 1.10 22.67 -6.60
C LEU A 15 1.94 21.71 -5.76
N VAL A 16 2.36 22.20 -4.58
CA VAL A 16 2.71 21.32 -3.47
C VAL A 16 1.39 20.68 -3.07
N GLY A 17 1.03 19.60 -3.77
CA GLY A 17 0.11 18.63 -3.22
C GLY A 17 0.71 18.24 -1.88
N CYS A 18 0.07 18.63 -0.78
CA CYS A 18 0.30 17.97 0.50
C CYS A 18 -0.09 16.51 0.30
N VAL A 19 0.89 15.71 -0.15
CA VAL A 19 0.81 14.28 -0.29
C VAL A 19 0.76 13.73 1.13
N SER A 20 -0.46 13.45 1.58
CA SER A 20 -0.71 12.82 2.87
C SER A 20 -0.61 11.30 2.68
N ASP A 21 0.59 10.82 2.34
CA ASP A 21 0.92 9.41 2.48
C ASP A 21 1.06 9.16 3.98
N GLN A 22 0.05 8.52 4.59
CA GLN A 22 -0.01 8.36 6.04
C GLN A 22 -0.28 6.90 6.37
N VAL A 23 0.73 6.25 6.95
CA VAL A 23 0.54 4.95 7.60
C VAL A 23 -0.07 5.19 8.98
N GLY A 24 -1.15 4.47 9.31
CA GLY A 24 -1.86 4.67 10.57
C GLY A 24 -2.58 3.44 11.09
N THR A 25 -3.23 3.61 12.24
CA THR A 25 -4.08 2.61 12.91
C THR A 25 -5.52 3.11 13.09
N ASP A 26 -5.76 4.41 12.96
CA ASP A 26 -7.09 5.05 13.05
C ASP A 26 -7.49 5.73 11.73
N PHE A 27 -8.18 5.00 10.85
CA PHE A 27 -8.63 5.55 9.56
C PHE A 27 -9.91 6.38 9.68
N ALA A 28 -10.79 6.11 10.64
CA ALA A 28 -12.02 6.87 10.80
C ALA A 28 -11.73 8.34 11.18
N SER A 29 -10.77 8.58 12.07
CA SER A 29 -10.37 9.96 12.41
C SER A 29 -9.72 10.68 11.24
N VAL A 30 -8.93 9.98 10.43
CA VAL A 30 -8.37 10.54 9.19
C VAL A 30 -9.47 10.84 8.18
N SER A 31 -10.39 9.91 7.92
CA SER A 31 -11.49 10.09 6.98
C SER A 31 -12.37 11.28 7.34
N ARG A 32 -12.62 11.50 8.63
CA ARG A 32 -13.35 12.69 9.13
C ARG A 32 -12.59 13.99 8.91
N LYS A 33 -11.26 13.99 9.06
CA LYS A 33 -10.42 15.20 8.93
C LYS A 33 -10.11 15.55 7.47
N VAL A 34 -9.78 14.55 6.66
CA VAL A 34 -9.33 14.71 5.28
C VAL A 34 -10.52 14.79 4.31
N GLY A 35 -11.66 14.18 4.67
CA GLY A 35 -12.85 14.17 3.82
C GLY A 35 -12.67 13.31 2.56
N PRO A 36 -13.60 13.44 1.59
CA PRO A 36 -13.55 12.71 0.33
C PRO A 36 -12.36 13.16 -0.55
N PRO A 37 -11.97 12.37 -1.55
CA PRO A 37 -10.96 12.77 -2.52
C PRO A 37 -11.35 14.08 -3.22
N ARG A 38 -10.35 14.87 -3.62
CA ARG A 38 -10.56 16.09 -4.41
C ARG A 38 -11.24 15.77 -5.75
N ALA A 39 -11.89 16.76 -6.35
CA ALA A 39 -12.48 16.60 -7.69
C ALA A 39 -11.43 16.09 -8.70
N GLY A 40 -11.81 15.13 -9.54
CA GLY A 40 -10.91 14.46 -10.49
C GLY A 40 -9.88 13.52 -9.87
N HIS A 41 -9.87 13.36 -8.53
CA HIS A 41 -9.01 12.42 -7.83
C HIS A 41 -9.80 11.24 -7.30
N SER A 42 -9.08 10.21 -6.90
CA SER A 42 -9.54 8.99 -6.28
C SER A 42 -8.63 8.67 -5.10
N ARG A 43 -9.12 7.92 -4.12
CA ARG A 43 -8.32 7.46 -2.97
C ARG A 43 -8.09 5.96 -3.07
N VAL A 44 -6.87 5.53 -2.80
CA VAL A 44 -6.59 4.12 -2.51
C VAL A 44 -6.28 3.98 -1.03
N VAL A 45 -6.81 2.94 -0.40
CA VAL A 45 -6.55 2.56 0.99
C VAL A 45 -6.08 1.13 0.98
N LEU A 46 -4.86 0.90 1.47
CA LEU A 46 -4.28 -0.42 1.64
C LEU A 46 -4.19 -0.73 3.12
N LEU A 47 -4.59 -1.93 3.51
CA LEU A 47 -4.61 -2.32 4.92
C LEU A 47 -4.15 -3.76 5.09
N GLN A 48 -3.71 -4.05 6.30
CA GLN A 48 -3.41 -5.41 6.74
C GLN A 48 -4.12 -5.68 8.06
N ASP A 49 -4.74 -6.85 8.14
CA ASP A 49 -5.46 -7.27 9.34
C ASP A 49 -4.52 -7.29 10.57
N LYS A 50 -5.09 -7.20 11.77
CA LYS A 50 -4.34 -7.48 13.00
C LYS A 50 -3.83 -8.91 12.98
N ARG A 51 -2.70 -9.12 13.64
CA ARG A 51 -2.22 -10.47 13.89
C ARG A 51 -3.20 -11.15 14.84
N ASN A 52 -3.83 -12.23 14.39
CA ASN A 52 -4.64 -13.09 15.24
C ASN A 52 -3.81 -14.33 15.64
N GLY A 53 -3.45 -14.44 16.91
CA GLY A 53 -2.62 -15.53 17.43
C GLY A 53 -1.25 -15.65 16.77
N LEU A 54 -0.82 -16.87 16.47
CA LEU A 54 0.46 -17.18 15.78
C LEU A 54 0.39 -17.06 14.26
N SER A 55 -0.63 -16.38 13.71
CA SER A 55 -0.80 -16.27 12.26
C SER A 55 0.41 -15.57 11.61
N MET A 56 1.01 -16.29 10.64
CA MET A 56 2.10 -15.82 9.81
C MET A 56 1.61 -15.14 8.52
N ALA A 57 0.30 -15.03 8.32
CA ALA A 57 -0.34 -14.51 7.10
C ALA A 57 -0.18 -12.99 6.90
N ILE A 58 0.88 -12.41 7.46
CA ILE A 58 1.19 -10.98 7.40
C ILE A 58 2.64 -10.78 6.93
N CYS A 59 2.81 -9.98 5.88
CA CYS A 59 4.10 -9.46 5.44
C CYS A 59 4.41 -8.12 6.10
N ALA A 60 5.70 -7.78 6.25
CA ALA A 60 6.14 -6.46 6.65
C ALA A 60 6.36 -5.57 5.41
N CYS A 61 5.31 -5.43 4.61
CA CYS A 61 5.36 -4.95 3.24
C CYS A 61 5.59 -3.43 3.12
N GLU A 62 6.50 -3.02 2.24
CA GLU A 62 6.61 -1.66 1.74
C GLU A 62 5.75 -1.51 0.47
N VAL A 63 4.89 -0.50 0.47
CA VAL A 63 3.95 -0.24 -0.63
C VAL A 63 4.38 1.01 -1.38
N LYS A 64 4.37 0.93 -2.71
CA LYS A 64 4.58 2.04 -3.64
C LYS A 64 3.39 2.15 -4.59
N LEU A 65 3.00 3.38 -4.89
CA LEU A 65 1.96 3.72 -5.86
C LEU A 65 2.57 4.67 -6.89
N ASP A 66 2.61 4.23 -8.15
CA ASP A 66 3.30 4.92 -9.26
C ASP A 66 4.77 5.25 -8.93
N GLY A 67 5.45 4.32 -8.25
CA GLY A 67 6.83 4.48 -7.80
C GLY A 67 7.01 5.34 -6.53
N ALA A 68 6.00 6.10 -6.09
CA ALA A 68 6.04 6.86 -4.85
C ALA A 68 5.76 5.98 -3.64
N ALA A 69 6.60 6.03 -2.60
CA ALA A 69 6.43 5.22 -1.40
C ALA A 69 5.25 5.70 -0.55
N LEU A 70 4.25 4.83 -0.36
CA LEU A 70 3.15 5.04 0.60
C LEU A 70 3.56 4.68 2.03
N GLY A 71 4.60 3.86 2.18
CA GLY A 71 5.19 3.47 3.45
C GLY A 71 5.08 1.98 3.74
N LYS A 72 5.55 1.61 4.93
CA LYS A 72 5.55 0.22 5.41
C LYS A 72 4.25 -0.11 6.12
N ILE A 73 3.47 -1.03 5.55
CA ILE A 73 2.24 -1.57 6.13
C ILE A 73 2.60 -2.88 6.81
N VAL A 74 2.34 -2.94 8.12
CA VAL A 74 2.47 -4.15 8.95
C VAL A 74 1.10 -4.46 9.53
N ALA A 75 0.96 -5.63 10.19
CA ALA A 75 -0.29 -6.01 10.83
C ALA A 75 -0.91 -4.89 11.66
N GLY A 76 -2.22 -4.76 11.52
CA GLY A 76 -2.99 -3.74 12.24
C GLY A 76 -2.87 -2.33 11.66
N LYS A 77 -2.16 -2.14 10.54
CA LYS A 77 -1.96 -0.82 9.93
C LYS A 77 -2.60 -0.72 8.56
N TYR A 78 -2.82 0.53 8.16
CA TYR A 78 -3.21 0.90 6.80
C TYR A 78 -2.29 2.02 6.29
N ALA A 79 -2.29 2.22 4.97
CA ALA A 79 -1.83 3.44 4.31
C ALA A 79 -2.90 3.90 3.32
N TYR A 80 -2.91 5.18 2.98
CA TYR A 80 -3.76 5.70 1.92
C TYR A 80 -3.05 6.79 1.14
N ALA A 81 -3.54 7.02 -0.08
CA ALA A 81 -3.13 8.14 -0.92
C ALA A 81 -4.27 8.57 -1.84
N ASP A 82 -4.31 9.88 -2.10
CA ASP A 82 -5.14 10.45 -3.16
C ASP A 82 -4.28 10.60 -4.43
N ARG A 83 -4.80 10.16 -5.57
CA ARG A 83 -4.19 10.31 -6.89
C ARG A 83 -5.23 10.74 -7.93
N PRO A 84 -4.82 11.40 -9.04
CA PRO A 84 -5.73 11.65 -10.15
C PRO A 84 -6.41 10.35 -10.59
N ALA A 85 -7.66 10.42 -11.05
CA ALA A 85 -8.33 9.21 -11.56
C ALA A 85 -7.61 8.66 -12.79
N GLY A 86 -7.49 7.34 -12.90
CA GLY A 86 -6.77 6.70 -13.99
C GLY A 86 -6.21 5.33 -13.64
N ARG A 87 -5.27 4.86 -14.46
CA ARG A 87 -4.50 3.64 -14.21
C ARG A 87 -3.30 3.97 -13.32
N HIS A 88 -3.09 3.16 -12.31
CA HIS A 88 -1.97 3.27 -11.39
C HIS A 88 -1.27 1.93 -11.23
N GLU A 89 0.05 1.96 -11.04
CA GLU A 89 0.81 0.78 -10.69
C GLU A 89 0.97 0.71 -9.18
N LEU A 90 0.49 -0.40 -8.60
CA LEU A 90 0.73 -0.74 -7.22
C LEU A 90 1.86 -1.76 -7.14
N LEU A 91 2.88 -1.44 -6.36
CA LEU A 91 4.05 -2.29 -6.13
C LEU A 91 4.18 -2.57 -4.64
N VAL A 92 4.20 -3.85 -4.27
CA VAL A 92 4.39 -4.31 -2.90
C VAL A 92 5.66 -5.13 -2.82
N THR A 93 6.54 -4.73 -1.92
CA THR A 93 7.87 -5.32 -1.72
C THR A 93 8.08 -5.63 -0.25
N GLU A 94 9.05 -6.47 0.07
CA GLU A 94 9.46 -6.72 1.44
C GLU A 94 10.96 -6.91 1.49
N LEU A 95 11.58 -6.29 2.50
CA LEU A 95 13.02 -6.33 2.67
C LEU A 95 13.51 -7.78 2.78
N MET A 96 14.50 -8.14 1.97
CA MET A 96 15.08 -9.49 1.88
C MET A 96 14.14 -10.59 1.34
N PHE A 97 12.94 -10.24 0.88
CA PHE A 97 12.09 -11.19 0.16
C PHE A 97 12.41 -11.13 -1.35
N PRO A 98 12.71 -12.27 -1.99
CA PRO A 98 12.97 -12.30 -3.43
C PRO A 98 11.68 -12.19 -4.25
N GLY A 99 11.52 -11.06 -4.94
CA GLY A 99 10.41 -10.79 -5.85
C GLY A 99 9.45 -9.71 -5.34
N ASP A 100 8.62 -9.24 -6.26
CA ASP A 100 7.71 -8.11 -6.03
C ASP A 100 6.28 -8.49 -6.43
N THR A 101 5.29 -7.98 -5.70
CA THR A 101 3.89 -8.06 -6.13
C THR A 101 3.56 -6.77 -6.89
N LYS A 102 3.36 -6.88 -8.21
CA LYS A 102 2.95 -5.76 -9.07
C LYS A 102 1.51 -5.93 -9.52
N ARG A 103 0.73 -4.86 -9.46
CA ARG A 103 -0.67 -4.85 -9.92
C ARG A 103 -1.05 -3.51 -10.51
N GLU A 104 -1.58 -3.51 -11.73
CA GLU A 104 -2.28 -2.35 -12.27
C GLU A 104 -3.67 -2.26 -11.62
N ILE A 105 -4.03 -1.07 -11.14
CA ILE A 105 -5.35 -0.76 -10.60
C ILE A 105 -5.97 0.40 -11.38
N VAL A 106 -7.29 0.41 -11.51
CA VAL A 106 -8.03 1.49 -12.15
C VAL A 106 -8.80 2.25 -11.07
N MET A 107 -8.45 3.52 -10.89
CA MET A 107 -9.00 4.37 -9.86
C MET A 107 -9.99 5.37 -10.46
N GLU A 108 -11.28 5.10 -10.26
CA GLU A 108 -12.39 5.97 -10.68
C GLU A 108 -12.46 7.29 -9.88
N ALA A 109 -12.77 8.40 -10.55
CA ALA A 109 -12.88 9.72 -9.94
C ALA A 109 -13.96 9.77 -8.85
N GLY A 110 -13.63 10.39 -7.71
CA GLY A 110 -14.52 10.53 -6.55
C GLY A 110 -14.72 9.23 -5.74
N ARG A 111 -14.03 8.14 -6.10
CA ARG A 111 -14.17 6.84 -5.43
C ARG A 111 -13.00 6.58 -4.47
N THR A 112 -13.25 5.73 -3.48
CA THR A 112 -12.21 5.17 -2.62
C THR A 112 -12.10 3.68 -2.91
N HIS A 113 -10.92 3.21 -3.26
CA HIS A 113 -10.60 1.81 -3.57
C HIS A 113 -9.86 1.20 -2.39
N PHE A 114 -10.32 0.03 -1.93
CA PHE A 114 -9.78 -0.63 -0.74
C PHE A 114 -9.11 -1.94 -1.12
N TYR A 115 -7.90 -2.17 -0.60
CA TYR A 115 -7.15 -3.40 -0.81
C TYR A 115 -6.63 -3.97 0.51
N LEU A 116 -6.96 -5.23 0.78
CA LEU A 116 -6.33 -6.00 1.84
C LEU A 116 -5.03 -6.61 1.32
N ILE A 117 -3.95 -6.35 2.04
CA ILE A 117 -2.65 -6.99 1.84
C ILE A 117 -2.62 -8.23 2.74
N LYS A 118 -2.55 -9.41 2.11
CA LYS A 118 -2.23 -10.67 2.80
C LYS A 118 -0.83 -11.11 2.42
N SER A 119 -0.20 -11.89 3.29
CA SER A 119 0.97 -12.67 2.88
C SER A 119 0.62 -13.59 1.72
N SER A 120 1.51 -13.74 0.75
CA SER A 120 1.33 -14.70 -0.32
C SER A 120 1.65 -16.13 0.17
N PRO A 121 1.10 -17.19 -0.46
CA PRO A 121 1.44 -18.57 -0.09
C PRO A 121 2.95 -18.87 -0.16
N ARG A 122 3.66 -18.20 -1.07
CA ARG A 122 5.12 -18.29 -1.17
C ARG A 122 5.80 -17.63 0.03
N HIS A 123 5.35 -16.44 0.43
CA HIS A 123 5.88 -15.76 1.61
C HIS A 123 5.67 -16.59 2.88
N ASP A 124 4.47 -17.15 3.06
CA ASP A 124 4.16 -18.04 4.17
C ASP A 124 5.06 -19.27 4.18
N ALA A 125 5.26 -19.90 3.01
CA ALA A 125 6.14 -21.06 2.87
C ALA A 125 7.61 -20.71 3.18
N ALA A 126 8.12 -19.59 2.64
CA ALA A 126 9.50 -19.16 2.85
C ALA A 126 9.75 -18.82 4.32
N THR A 127 8.81 -18.13 4.96
CA THR A 127 8.87 -17.81 6.38
C THR A 127 8.79 -19.07 7.24
N GLY A 128 7.90 -20.00 6.90
CA GLY A 128 7.82 -21.31 7.57
C GLY A 128 9.12 -22.12 7.42
N GLY A 129 9.72 -22.13 6.23
CA GLY A 129 11.01 -22.76 5.96
C GLY A 129 12.14 -22.14 6.80
N ALA A 130 12.16 -20.82 6.94
CA ALA A 130 13.12 -20.13 7.80
C ALA A 130 12.93 -20.48 9.29
N VAL A 131 11.69 -20.52 9.76
CA VAL A 131 11.37 -20.85 11.16
C VAL A 131 11.74 -22.30 11.50
N LEU A 132 11.44 -23.26 10.61
CA LEU A 132 11.65 -24.68 10.86
C LEU A 132 13.08 -25.15 10.57
N GLY A 133 13.74 -24.56 9.57
CA GLY A 133 15.04 -25.04 9.04
C GLY A 133 16.13 -23.98 8.93
N GLY A 134 15.91 -22.78 9.50
CA GLY A 134 16.86 -21.67 9.38
C GLY A 134 17.13 -21.27 7.94
N LEU A 135 18.35 -20.82 7.65
CA LEU A 135 18.75 -20.41 6.30
C LEU A 135 18.68 -21.57 5.27
N VAL A 136 18.89 -22.82 5.72
CA VAL A 136 18.80 -23.99 4.83
C VAL A 136 17.35 -24.24 4.41
N GLY A 137 16.41 -24.19 5.37
CA GLY A 137 14.99 -24.31 5.08
C GLY A 137 14.48 -23.17 4.19
N LEU A 138 14.90 -21.93 4.46
CA LEU A 138 14.58 -20.78 3.61
C LEU A 138 15.08 -20.96 2.17
N ALA A 139 16.34 -21.38 2.00
CA ALA A 139 16.92 -21.59 0.67
C ALA A 139 16.19 -22.71 -0.10
N ALA A 140 15.91 -23.84 0.55
CA ALA A 140 15.20 -24.96 -0.06
C ALA A 140 13.80 -24.56 -0.56
N VAL A 141 13.03 -23.85 0.27
CA VAL A 141 11.69 -23.38 -0.13
C VAL A 141 11.78 -22.32 -1.22
N SER A 142 12.73 -21.40 -1.14
CA SER A 142 12.89 -20.34 -2.15
C SER A 142 13.18 -20.92 -3.53
N ILE A 143 14.02 -21.96 -3.62
CA ILE A 143 14.31 -22.69 -4.87
C ILE A 143 13.06 -23.42 -5.35
N ALA A 144 12.38 -24.16 -4.47
CA ALA A 144 11.19 -24.92 -4.83
C ALA A 144 10.03 -24.05 -5.35
N THR A 145 9.99 -22.79 -4.92
CA THR A 145 8.91 -21.86 -5.26
C THR A 145 9.26 -20.88 -6.38
N ALA A 146 10.51 -20.86 -6.89
CA ALA A 146 11.06 -19.85 -7.82
C ALA A 146 10.47 -19.85 -9.26
N GLY A 147 9.43 -20.64 -9.55
CA GLY A 147 8.82 -20.73 -10.89
C GLY A 147 8.14 -19.43 -11.35
N GLU A 148 7.84 -19.35 -12.65
CA GLU A 148 7.34 -18.15 -13.38
C GLU A 148 6.11 -17.44 -12.77
N ALA A 149 5.28 -18.12 -11.99
CA ALA A 149 4.12 -17.51 -11.34
C ALA A 149 4.45 -16.74 -10.06
N ASN A 150 5.74 -16.60 -9.70
CA ASN A 150 6.27 -16.12 -8.42
C ASN A 150 5.54 -14.86 -7.90
N PRO A 151 4.50 -15.02 -7.05
CA PRO A 151 3.86 -13.87 -6.45
C PRO A 151 4.87 -13.33 -5.44
N GLY A 152 5.10 -12.01 -5.45
CA GLY A 152 5.93 -11.35 -4.46
C GLY A 152 5.43 -11.56 -3.02
N PRO A 153 5.84 -10.73 -2.06
CA PRO A 153 5.58 -10.97 -0.65
C PRO A 153 4.09 -10.93 -0.29
N ALA A 154 3.24 -10.38 -1.16
CA ALA A 154 1.84 -10.15 -0.88
C ALA A 154 0.87 -10.67 -1.94
N GLU A 155 -0.33 -11.00 -1.49
CA GLU A 155 -1.54 -11.04 -2.29
C GLU A 155 -2.38 -9.79 -2.01
N LEU A 156 -2.92 -9.19 -3.08
CA LEU A 156 -3.76 -8.00 -3.00
C LEU A 156 -5.23 -8.39 -3.25
N ILE A 157 -6.07 -8.23 -2.24
CA ILE A 157 -7.49 -8.55 -2.33
C ILE A 157 -8.29 -7.24 -2.35
N ALA A 158 -9.01 -6.99 -3.45
CA ALA A 158 -9.92 -5.86 -3.52
C ALA A 158 -11.09 -6.08 -2.54
N LEU A 159 -11.43 -5.05 -1.77
CA LEU A 159 -12.55 -5.08 -0.83
C LEU A 159 -13.66 -4.16 -1.32
N ASP A 160 -14.90 -4.58 -1.09
CA ASP A 160 -16.02 -3.64 -1.10
C ASP A 160 -15.93 -2.70 0.11
N GLU A 161 -16.62 -1.56 0.01
CA GLU A 161 -16.56 -0.52 1.03
C GLU A 161 -17.08 -0.98 2.40
N ALA A 162 -18.10 -1.84 2.44
CA ALA A 162 -18.65 -2.31 3.71
C ALA A 162 -17.64 -3.21 4.43
N THR A 163 -17.05 -4.17 3.72
CA THR A 163 -15.99 -5.04 4.25
C THR A 163 -14.78 -4.23 4.70
N ALA A 164 -14.35 -3.26 3.89
CA ALA A 164 -13.21 -2.41 4.23
C ALA A 164 -13.46 -1.58 5.50
N ARG A 165 -14.65 -0.99 5.65
CA ARG A 165 -15.01 -0.22 6.86
C ARG A 165 -14.98 -1.08 8.12
N THR A 166 -15.50 -2.30 8.05
CA THR A 166 -15.43 -3.25 9.17
C THR A 166 -13.98 -3.52 9.57
N LYS A 167 -13.13 -3.89 8.60
CA LYS A 167 -11.71 -4.15 8.85
C LYS A 167 -10.96 -2.95 9.41
N LEU A 168 -11.20 -1.76 8.85
CA LEU A 168 -10.58 -0.51 9.33
C LEU A 168 -11.02 -0.16 10.77
N ALA A 169 -12.25 -0.49 11.16
CA ALA A 169 -12.70 -0.37 12.53
C ALA A 169 -12.01 -1.39 13.46
N GLU A 170 -11.81 -2.63 12.99
CA GLU A 170 -11.05 -3.64 13.73
C GLU A 170 -9.59 -3.22 13.97
N LEU A 171 -8.96 -2.46 13.05
CA LEU A 171 -7.61 -1.92 13.28
C LEU A 171 -7.56 -0.96 14.48
N GLN A 172 -8.64 -0.22 14.74
CA GLN A 172 -8.76 0.72 15.86
C GLN A 172 -9.05 0.04 17.20
N ALA A 173 -9.77 -1.07 17.18
CA ALA A 173 -10.23 -1.75 18.39
C ALA A 173 -9.03 -2.27 19.20
N VAL A 174 -8.68 -1.63 20.31
CA VAL A 174 -7.59 -2.09 21.18
C VAL A 174 -7.90 -3.53 21.65
N GLU A 175 -6.92 -4.44 21.57
CA GLU A 175 -6.99 -5.74 22.26
C GLU A 175 -6.79 -5.54 23.77
#